data_AF-A0A167DHP2-F1
#
_entry.id   AF-A0A167DHP2-F1
#
_cell.length_a   1.000
_cell.length_b   1.000
_cell.length_c   1.000
_cell.angle_alpha   90.00
_cell.angle_beta   90.00
_cell.angle_gamma   90.00
#
_symmetry.space_group_name_H-M   'P 1'
#
loop_
_entity.id
_entity.type
_entity.pdbx_description
1 polymer ?
#
loop_
_entity_poly.entity_id
_entity_poly.type
_entity_poly.pdbx_seq_one_letter_code
_entity_poly.pdbx_strand_id
1 'polypeptide(L)'
;RLLAVWDCRPMPAELSAVWGAFLHEGLMCHPGDPRRPRRILEAWDSGCIELIIASCEYLDPLWQTVSHIWYQPRGRPGIFEYEVVSELGEWLGEQLLTTGQLPSNKQAERYIEALVNDFFEMGDESPSSSGRAA
;
A
#
# COMPACT_ATOMS: atom_id res chain seq x y z
N ARG A 1 -17.03 10.23 26.44
CA ARG A 1 -15.70 9.63 26.24
C ARG A 1 -15.04 10.42 25.13
N LEU A 2 -13.90 11.04 25.42
CA LEU A 2 -13.19 11.97 24.54
C LEU A 2 -12.77 11.24 23.26
N LEU A 3 -13.00 11.88 22.12
CA LEU A 3 -12.46 11.48 20.82
C LEU A 3 -10.95 11.36 21.00
N ALA A 4 -10.40 10.16 20.81
CA ALA A 4 -8.96 10.02 20.70
C ALA A 4 -8.54 10.85 19.49
N VAL A 5 -7.92 12.00 19.74
CA VAL A 5 -7.08 12.65 18.75
C VAL A 5 -5.98 11.63 18.52
N TRP A 6 -6.11 10.84 17.46
CA TRP A 6 -4.98 10.04 16.99
C TRP A 6 -3.89 11.06 16.69
N ASP A 7 -2.76 10.97 17.40
CA ASP A 7 -1.59 11.78 17.09
C ASP A 7 -1.25 11.48 15.64
N CYS A 8 -1.56 12.40 14.72
CA CYS A 8 -1.17 12.29 13.32
C CYS A 8 0.35 12.21 13.26
N ARG A 9 0.88 10.99 13.16
CA ARG A 9 2.33 10.79 13.04
C ARG A 9 2.69 11.14 11.60
N PRO A 10 3.60 12.07 11.34
CA PRO A 10 4.09 12.30 9.99
C PRO A 10 4.83 11.05 9.51
N MET A 11 4.66 10.72 8.23
CA MET A 11 5.39 9.61 7.62
C MET A 11 6.88 9.95 7.54
N PRO A 12 7.80 9.04 7.95
CA PRO A 12 9.23 9.25 7.74
C PRO A 12 9.57 9.36 6.25
N ALA A 13 10.41 10.32 5.87
CA ALA A 13 10.73 10.58 4.46
C ALA A 13 11.35 9.38 3.74
N GLU A 14 12.23 8.63 4.42
CA GLU A 14 12.85 7.41 3.90
C GLU A 14 11.81 6.32 3.63
N LEU A 15 10.84 6.18 4.54
CA LEU A 15 9.74 5.24 4.37
C LEU A 15 8.84 5.66 3.20
N SER A 16 8.54 6.96 3.07
CA SER A 16 7.75 7.51 1.97
C SER A 16 8.42 7.23 0.62
N ALA A 17 9.74 7.38 0.52
CA ALA A 17 10.48 7.06 -0.70
C ALA A 17 10.40 5.58 -1.06
N VAL A 18 10.56 4.68 -0.08
CA VAL A 18 10.46 3.22 -0.31
C VAL A 18 9.04 2.86 -0.70
N TRP A 19 8.04 3.25 0.07
CA TRP A 19 6.66 2.89 -0.20
C TRP A 19 6.16 3.51 -1.51
N GLY A 20 6.56 4.73 -1.85
CA GLY A 20 6.25 5.34 -3.14
C GLY A 20 6.79 4.52 -4.31
N ALA A 21 7.99 3.93 -4.17
CA ALA A 21 8.56 3.07 -5.22
C ALA A 21 7.76 1.76 -5.40
N PHE A 22 7.35 1.11 -4.31
CA PHE A 22 6.54 -0.12 -4.36
C PHE A 22 5.12 0.15 -4.84
N LEU A 23 4.51 1.25 -4.39
CA LEU A 23 3.19 1.68 -4.85
C LEU A 23 3.20 1.92 -6.37
N HIS A 24 4.22 2.62 -6.87
CA HIS A 24 4.37 2.86 -8.30
C HIS A 24 4.67 1.56 -9.07
N GLU A 25 5.45 0.65 -8.49
CA GLU A 25 5.72 -0.66 -9.06
C GLU A 25 4.42 -1.45 -9.24
N GLY A 26 3.61 -1.63 -8.19
CA GLY A 26 2.33 -2.34 -8.30
C GLY A 26 1.33 -1.66 -9.24
N LEU A 27 1.32 -0.31 -9.28
CA LEU A 27 0.50 0.45 -10.22
C LEU A 27 0.84 0.15 -11.68
N MET A 28 2.13 0.08 -12.01
CA MET A 28 2.60 0.04 -13.39
C MET A 28 2.91 -1.37 -13.89
N CYS A 29 3.41 -2.24 -13.03
CA CYS A 29 3.91 -3.56 -13.38
C CYS A 29 2.83 -4.62 -13.13
N HIS A 30 2.64 -5.52 -14.10
CA HIS A 30 1.91 -6.77 -13.88
C HIS A 30 2.52 -7.85 -14.77
N PRO A 31 2.96 -9.01 -14.23
CA PRO A 31 3.68 -10.04 -15.01
C PRO A 31 2.91 -10.55 -16.23
N GLY A 32 1.57 -10.52 -16.18
CA GLY A 32 0.69 -10.92 -17.27
C GLY A 32 0.26 -9.79 -18.23
N ASP A 33 0.63 -8.53 -17.96
CA ASP A 33 0.24 -7.39 -18.80
C ASP A 33 1.39 -6.39 -19.04
N PRO A 34 2.28 -6.66 -20.02
CA PRO A 34 3.36 -5.75 -20.38
C PRO A 34 2.89 -4.39 -20.92
N ARG A 35 1.61 -4.25 -21.28
CA ARG A 35 1.03 -2.99 -21.78
C ARG A 35 0.37 -2.18 -20.69
N ARG A 36 0.33 -2.67 -19.44
CA ARG A 36 -0.28 -1.99 -18.30
C ARG A 36 0.18 -0.54 -18.16
N PRO A 37 1.48 -0.17 -18.17
CA PRO A 37 1.88 1.22 -17.98
C PRO A 37 1.26 2.17 -19.02
N ARG A 38 1.22 1.73 -20.28
CA ARG A 38 0.63 2.52 -21.36
C ARG A 38 -0.87 2.70 -21.16
N ARG A 39 -1.59 1.63 -20.83
CA ARG A 39 -3.05 1.67 -20.58
C ARG A 39 -3.40 2.54 -19.38
N ILE A 40 -2.59 2.48 -18.31
CA ILE A 40 -2.76 3.30 -17.12
C ILE A 40 -2.61 4.79 -17.46
N LEU A 41 -1.56 5.16 -18.18
CA LEU A 41 -1.35 6.54 -18.60
C LEU A 41 -2.43 7.03 -19.58
N GLU A 42 -2.89 6.17 -20.50
CA GLU A 42 -4.00 6.46 -21.40
C GLU A 42 -5.33 6.64 -20.64
N ALA A 43 -5.57 5.86 -19.57
CA ALA A 43 -6.78 5.95 -18.75
C ALA A 43 -6.77 7.17 -17.81
N TRP A 44 -5.59 7.57 -17.32
CA TRP A 44 -5.43 8.73 -16.44
C TRP A 44 -5.69 10.06 -17.14
N ASP A 45 -5.40 10.14 -18.46
CA ASP A 45 -5.61 11.33 -19.29
C ASP A 45 -4.92 12.61 -18.75
N SER A 46 -3.79 12.42 -18.06
CA SER A 46 -2.91 13.47 -17.57
C SER A 46 -1.46 12.97 -17.52
N GLY A 47 -0.51 13.80 -17.11
CA GLY A 47 0.91 13.48 -17.11
C GLY A 47 1.30 12.41 -16.08
N CYS A 48 2.43 11.75 -16.33
CA CYS A 48 2.95 10.68 -15.47
C CYS A 48 3.35 11.21 -14.07
N ILE A 49 3.88 12.44 -14.00
CA ILE A 49 4.24 13.06 -12.72
C ILE A 49 2.99 13.31 -11.88
N GLU A 50 1.92 13.79 -12.51
CA GLU A 50 0.62 14.04 -11.88
C GLU A 50 0.01 12.74 -11.36
N LEU A 51 0.14 11.64 -12.11
CA LEU A 51 -0.29 10.32 -11.64
C LEU A 51 0.51 9.86 -10.41
N ILE A 52 1.83 10.03 -10.42
CA ILE A 52 2.70 9.67 -9.29
C ILE A 52 2.33 10.48 -8.04
N ILE A 53 2.13 11.79 -8.20
CA ILE A 53 1.73 12.66 -7.09
C ILE A 53 0.38 12.20 -6.53
N ALA A 54 -0.62 12.02 -7.39
CA ALA A 54 -1.97 11.63 -6.98
C ALA A 54 -2.01 10.24 -6.33
N SER A 55 -1.26 9.26 -6.84
CA SER A 55 -1.19 7.94 -6.21
C SER A 55 -0.45 7.97 -4.87
N CYS A 56 0.61 8.78 -4.73
CA CYS A 56 1.33 8.90 -3.47
C CYS A 56 0.48 9.53 -2.34
N GLU A 57 -0.62 10.23 -2.64
CA GLU A 57 -1.55 10.74 -1.61
C GLU A 57 -2.18 9.61 -0.78
N TYR A 58 -2.25 8.37 -1.30
CA TYR A 58 -2.77 7.22 -0.54
C TYR A 58 -1.78 6.65 0.49
N LEU A 59 -0.51 7.07 0.47
CA LEU A 59 0.47 6.64 1.46
C LEU A 59 0.20 7.21 2.85
N ASP A 60 -0.34 8.43 2.93
CA ASP A 60 -0.67 9.06 4.20
C ASP A 60 -1.77 8.29 4.97
N PRO A 61 -2.94 7.99 4.35
CA PRO A 61 -3.94 7.12 4.97
C PRO A 61 -3.38 5.75 5.37
N LEU A 62 -2.60 5.09 4.50
CA LEU A 62 -1.95 3.81 4.83
C LEU A 62 -1.04 3.93 6.06
N TRP A 63 -0.21 4.97 6.10
CA TRP A 63 0.67 5.24 7.24
C TRP A 63 -0.13 5.49 8.52
N GLN A 64 -1.19 6.29 8.48
CA GLN A 64 -2.02 6.53 9.67
C GLN A 64 -2.60 5.21 10.23
N THR A 65 -3.02 4.30 9.35
CA THR A 65 -3.54 2.98 9.75
C THR A 65 -2.50 2.16 10.52
N VAL A 66 -1.24 2.13 10.09
CA VAL A 66 -0.22 1.23 10.68
C VAL A 66 0.73 1.90 11.66
N SER A 67 0.82 3.24 11.68
CA SER A 67 1.85 3.99 12.43
C SER A 67 1.88 3.73 13.95
N HIS A 68 0.76 3.28 14.51
CA HIS A 68 0.61 2.97 15.94
C HIS A 68 1.21 1.61 16.34
N ILE A 69 1.30 0.69 15.38
CA ILE A 69 1.92 -0.64 15.51
C ILE A 69 3.21 -0.77 14.69
N TRP A 70 3.62 0.30 14.01
CA TRP A 70 4.85 0.36 13.25
C TRP A 70 6.06 0.44 14.19
N TYR A 71 6.52 -0.72 14.65
CA TYR A 71 7.83 -0.90 15.23
C TYR A 71 8.77 -1.27 14.08
N GLN A 72 9.80 -0.45 13.79
CA GLN A 72 10.82 -0.74 12.75
C GLN A 72 11.11 -2.25 12.66
N PRO A 73 11.16 -2.86 11.46
CA PRO A 73 10.70 -4.23 11.29
C PRO A 73 11.49 -5.22 12.17
N ARG A 74 10.83 -5.74 13.22
CA ARG A 74 11.16 -7.06 13.77
C ARG A 74 10.48 -8.09 12.87
N GLY A 75 11.02 -8.28 11.67
CA GLY A 75 10.45 -9.14 10.63
C GLY A 75 11.28 -9.06 9.35
N ARG A 76 11.09 -10.03 8.45
CA ARG A 76 11.82 -10.09 7.17
C ARG A 76 11.60 -8.77 6.40
N PRO A 77 12.67 -8.01 6.09
CA PRO A 77 12.55 -6.77 5.33
C PRO A 77 11.84 -7.00 3.99
N GLY A 78 10.94 -6.10 3.60
CA GLY A 78 10.32 -6.08 2.27
C GLY A 78 8.94 -6.75 2.18
N ILE A 79 8.52 -7.59 3.14
CA ILE A 79 7.23 -8.30 3.01
C ILE A 79 6.05 -7.32 3.01
N PHE A 80 6.04 -6.36 3.93
CA PHE A 80 4.97 -5.36 3.98
C PHE A 80 4.91 -4.54 2.69
N GLU A 81 6.07 -4.15 2.16
CA GLU A 81 6.16 -3.41 0.91
C GLU A 81 5.58 -4.19 -0.28
N TYR A 82 5.85 -5.50 -0.38
CA TYR A 82 5.30 -6.33 -1.46
C TYR A 82 3.82 -6.67 -1.26
N GLU A 83 3.41 -7.09 -0.06
CA GLU A 83 2.07 -7.63 0.19
C GLU A 83 1.01 -6.56 0.46
N VAL A 84 1.42 -5.36 0.87
CA VAL A 84 0.49 -4.27 1.19
C VAL A 84 0.68 -3.08 0.25
N VAL A 85 1.90 -2.60 0.07
CA VAL A 85 2.13 -1.36 -0.68
C VAL A 85 2.05 -1.58 -2.19
N SER A 86 2.68 -2.62 -2.74
CA SER A 86 2.51 -2.98 -4.15
C SER A 86 1.07 -3.41 -4.45
N GLU A 87 0.42 -4.17 -3.58
CA GLU A 87 -0.99 -4.57 -3.73
C GLU A 87 -1.93 -3.35 -3.79
N LEU A 88 -1.70 -2.35 -2.92
CA LEU A 88 -2.42 -1.08 -3.01
C LEU A 88 -2.21 -0.41 -4.38
N GLY A 89 -0.97 -0.39 -4.87
CA GLY A 89 -0.65 0.12 -6.20
C GLY A 89 -1.38 -0.61 -7.33
N GLU A 90 -1.38 -1.94 -7.29
CA GLU A 90 -2.07 -2.79 -8.26
C GLU A 90 -3.56 -2.48 -8.28
N TRP A 91 -4.20 -2.40 -7.11
CA TRP A 91 -5.60 -2.04 -6.98
C TRP A 91 -5.92 -0.65 -7.53
N LEU A 92 -5.09 0.36 -7.26
CA LEU A 92 -5.25 1.70 -7.86
C LEU A 92 -5.22 1.61 -9.40
N GLY A 93 -4.33 0.79 -9.93
CA GLY A 93 -4.25 0.54 -11.37
C GLY A 93 -5.51 -0.12 -11.92
N GLU A 94 -6.06 -1.12 -11.22
CA GLU A 94 -7.33 -1.74 -11.61
C GLU A 94 -8.51 -0.75 -11.56
N GLN A 95 -8.56 0.13 -10.55
CA GLN A 95 -9.57 1.19 -10.48
C GLN A 95 -9.46 2.13 -11.69
N LEU A 96 -8.26 2.57 -12.04
CA LEU A 96 -8.03 3.40 -13.22
C LEU A 96 -8.42 2.70 -14.52
N LEU A 97 -8.02 1.44 -14.71
CA LEU A 97 -8.34 0.70 -15.93
C LEU A 97 -9.83 0.38 -16.08
N THR A 98 -10.56 0.27 -14.95
CA THR A 98 -11.99 -0.06 -14.94
C THR A 98 -12.86 1.20 -15.04
N THR A 99 -12.48 2.27 -14.34
CA THR A 99 -13.33 3.44 -14.14
C THR A 99 -12.79 4.72 -14.79
N GLY A 100 -11.53 4.73 -15.21
CA GLY A 100 -10.82 5.92 -15.68
C GLY A 100 -10.44 6.89 -14.55
N GLN A 101 -10.64 6.51 -13.28
CA GLN A 101 -10.41 7.38 -12.13
C GLN A 101 -9.70 6.65 -10.99
N LEU A 102 -8.91 7.40 -10.24
CA LEU A 102 -8.44 6.96 -8.93
C LEU A 102 -9.62 6.91 -7.95
N PRO A 103 -9.59 5.98 -6.96
CA PRO A 103 -10.69 5.80 -6.02
C PRO A 103 -10.86 6.98 -5.07
N SER A 104 -12.10 7.21 -4.62
CA SER A 104 -12.36 8.22 -3.58
C SER A 104 -11.68 7.86 -2.25
N ASN A 105 -11.41 8.86 -1.40
CA ASN A 105 -10.80 8.65 -0.08
C ASN A 105 -11.51 7.57 0.73
N LYS A 106 -12.85 7.55 0.73
CA LYS A 106 -13.65 6.55 1.45
C LYS A 106 -13.46 5.12 0.90
N GLN A 107 -13.27 4.97 -0.41
CA GLN A 107 -12.97 3.66 -1.00
C GLN A 107 -11.57 3.21 -0.63
N ALA A 108 -10.60 4.13 -0.72
CA ALA A 108 -9.22 3.84 -0.38
C ALA A 108 -9.05 3.50 1.11
N GLU A 109 -9.64 4.26 2.03
CA GLU A 109 -9.64 3.97 3.47
C GLU A 109 -10.12 2.56 3.76
N ARG A 110 -11.27 2.17 3.20
CA ARG A 110 -11.84 0.82 3.39
C ARG A 110 -10.94 -0.29 2.83
N TYR A 111 -10.31 -0.05 1.69
CA TYR A 111 -9.44 -1.03 1.05
C TYR A 111 -8.11 -1.17 1.80
N ILE A 112 -7.53 -0.05 2.23
CA ILE A 112 -6.35 0.01 3.09
C ILE A 112 -6.58 -0.72 4.41
N GLU A 113 -7.72 -0.49 5.07
CA GLU A 113 -8.07 -1.20 6.31
C GLU A 113 -8.13 -2.71 6.08
N ALA A 114 -8.74 -3.16 4.97
CA ALA A 114 -8.81 -4.57 4.62
C ALA A 114 -7.40 -5.17 4.38
N LEU A 115 -6.58 -4.53 3.55
CA LEU A 115 -5.21 -4.98 3.27
C LEU A 115 -4.36 -5.11 4.54
N VAL A 116 -4.44 -4.11 5.42
CA VAL A 116 -3.69 -4.11 6.67
C VAL A 116 -4.17 -5.23 7.60
N ASN A 117 -5.48 -5.41 7.74
CA ASN A 117 -6.03 -6.49 8.56
C ASN A 117 -5.62 -7.87 8.04
N ASP A 118 -5.77 -8.10 6.73
CA ASP A 118 -5.40 -9.38 6.09
C ASP A 118 -3.91 -9.70 6.32
N PHE A 119 -3.03 -8.70 6.17
CA PHE A 119 -1.59 -8.84 6.40
C PHE A 119 -1.27 -9.26 7.85
N PHE A 120 -1.91 -8.62 8.84
CA PHE A 120 -1.65 -8.92 10.25
C PHE A 120 -2.34 -10.22 10.72
N GLU A 121 -3.51 -10.58 10.18
CA GLU A 121 -4.16 -11.86 10.47
C GLU A 121 -3.35 -13.05 9.94
N MET A 122 -2.77 -12.95 8.73
CA MET A 122 -1.87 -13.98 8.20
C MET A 122 -0.56 -14.12 9.01
N GLY A 123 -0.11 -13.05 9.64
CA GLY A 123 1.07 -13.05 10.52
C GLY A 123 0.89 -13.86 11.81
N ASP A 124 -0.33 -13.93 12.34
CA ASP A 124 -0.66 -14.64 13.58
C ASP A 124 -0.80 -16.17 13.38
N GLU A 125 -1.01 -16.64 12.15
CA GLU A 125 -1.14 -18.08 11.84
C GLU A 125 0.20 -18.81 11.62
N SER A 126 1.35 -18.11 11.61
CA SER A 126 2.67 -18.76 11.51
C SER A 126 3.01 -19.51 12.81
N PRO A 127 3.03 -20.86 12.83
CA PRO A 127 3.24 -21.60 14.06
C PRO A 127 4.68 -21.50 14.53
N SER A 128 4.83 -21.33 15.84
CA SER A 128 6.04 -21.56 16.63
C SER A 128 6.97 -22.64 16.04
N SER A 129 8.04 -22.23 15.37
CA SER A 129 9.20 -23.10 15.18
C SER A 129 10.00 -23.12 16.48
N SER A 130 9.55 -23.93 17.44
CA SER A 130 10.35 -24.27 18.62
C SER A 130 10.19 -25.75 18.94
N GLY A 131 11.26 -26.49 18.64
CA GLY A 131 11.33 -27.93 18.86
C GLY A 131 12.63 -28.52 18.34
N ARG A 132 13.78 -28.00 18.77
CA ARG A 132 15.05 -28.75 18.76
C ARG A 132 14.99 -29.83 19.84
N ALA A 133 15.31 -31.07 19.48
CA ALA A 133 16.07 -32.07 20.27
C ALA A 133 16.28 -33.29 19.34
N ALA A 134 17.50 -33.51 18.85
CA ALA A 134 18.60 -34.27 19.47
C ALA A 134 18.56 -35.73 19.00
#